data_AF-A0A6C0J427-F1
#
_entry.id   AF-A0A6C0J427-F1
#
_cell.length_a   1.000
_cell.length_b   1.000
_cell.length_c   1.000
_cell.angle_alpha   90.00
_cell.angle_beta   90.00
_cell.angle_gamma   90.00
#
_symmetry.space_group_name_H-M   'P 1'
#
loop_
_entity.id
_entity.type
_entity.pdbx_description
1 polymer ?
#
loop_
_entity_poly.entity_id
_entity_poly.type
_entity_poly.pdbx_seq_one_letter_code
_entity_poly.pdbx_strand_id
1 'polypeptide(L)'
;MTVGSRAEVFHGNANATSGGLTKKDLMMKDGRIISKAASKAAKKSLKQNPKFMAFIDLAKEKAEKKDSFCLVPKKGSKSYKKIIKASK
;
A
#
# COMPACT_ATOMS: atom_id res chain seq x y z
N MET A 1 -12.52 -10.06 29.00
CA MET A 1 -11.50 -9.48 28.08
C MET A 1 -11.85 -8.02 27.87
N THR A 2 -10.91 -7.10 28.05
CA THR A 2 -11.15 -5.68 27.78
C THR A 2 -11.01 -5.41 26.28
N VAL A 3 -12.08 -4.89 25.69
CA VAL A 3 -12.11 -4.48 24.28
C VAL A 3 -11.83 -2.98 24.22
N GLY A 4 -10.85 -2.59 23.43
CA GLY A 4 -10.45 -1.19 23.29
C GLY A 4 -10.09 -0.79 21.87
N SER A 5 -9.70 0.46 21.73
CA SER A 5 -9.10 1.00 20.52
C SER A 5 -7.75 0.34 20.22
N ARG A 6 -7.28 0.47 18.97
CA ARG A 6 -5.94 0.00 18.59
C ARG A 6 -4.84 0.65 19.45
N ALA A 7 -5.03 1.90 19.87
CA ALA A 7 -4.09 2.60 20.73
C ALA A 7 -4.03 1.96 22.12
N GLU A 8 -5.18 1.77 22.76
CA GLU A 8 -5.27 1.13 24.09
C GLU A 8 -4.68 -0.28 24.07
N VAL A 9 -4.97 -1.07 23.04
CA VAL A 9 -4.41 -2.43 22.90
C VAL A 9 -2.89 -2.40 22.70
N PHE A 10 -2.38 -1.45 21.92
CA PHE A 10 -0.94 -1.33 21.66
C PHE A 10 -0.17 -0.89 22.91
N HIS A 11 -0.72 0.06 23.67
CA HIS A 11 -0.12 0.56 24.92
C HIS A 11 -0.34 -0.37 26.11
N GLY A 12 -1.28 -1.33 26.03
CA GLY A 12 -1.50 -2.35 27.06
C GLY A 12 -2.69 -2.09 27.98
N ASN A 13 -3.52 -1.09 27.68
CA ASN A 13 -4.72 -0.74 28.44
C ASN A 13 -5.92 -1.64 28.09
N ALA A 14 -5.86 -2.37 26.96
CA ALA A 14 -6.90 -3.30 26.53
C ALA A 14 -6.30 -4.61 25.99
N ASN A 15 -7.05 -5.71 26.11
CA ASN A 15 -6.59 -7.04 25.69
C ASN A 15 -6.70 -7.24 24.17
N ALA A 16 -7.79 -6.75 23.56
CA ALA A 16 -8.05 -6.89 22.14
C ALA A 16 -8.88 -5.73 21.58
N THR A 17 -8.86 -5.55 20.27
CA THR A 17 -9.79 -4.63 19.58
C THR A 17 -11.15 -5.28 19.37
N SER A 18 -12.17 -4.50 18.99
CA SER A 18 -13.49 -5.04 18.65
C SER A 18 -13.46 -6.07 17.51
N GLY A 19 -12.45 -6.01 16.64
CA GLY A 19 -12.19 -6.98 15.58
C GLY A 19 -11.22 -8.11 15.97
N GLY A 20 -10.95 -8.32 17.26
CA GLY A 20 -10.12 -9.42 17.76
C GLY A 20 -8.61 -9.24 17.64
N LEU A 21 -8.13 -8.10 17.13
CA LEU A 21 -6.68 -7.85 17.03
C LEU A 21 -6.06 -7.66 18.42
N THR A 22 -4.97 -8.36 18.69
CA THR A 22 -4.15 -8.22 19.91
C THR A 22 -2.93 -7.34 19.65
N LYS A 23 -2.19 -6.99 20.70
CA LYS A 23 -0.94 -6.21 20.58
C LYS A 23 0.07 -6.83 19.60
N LYS A 24 0.13 -8.16 19.50
CA LYS A 24 1.04 -8.87 18.58
C LYS A 24 0.67 -8.65 17.10
N ASP A 25 -0.60 -8.39 16.81
CA ASP A 25 -1.13 -8.18 15.45
C ASP A 25 -1.00 -6.73 14.97
N LEU A 26 -0.71 -5.81 15.89
CA LEU A 26 -0.60 -4.38 15.64
C LEU A 26 0.87 -3.96 15.49
N MET A 27 1.10 -2.90 14.71
CA MET A 27 2.39 -2.24 14.58
C MET A 27 2.21 -0.72 14.44
N MET A 28 3.19 0.05 14.90
CA MET A 28 3.25 1.48 14.63
C MET A 28 3.96 1.73 13.31
N LYS A 29 3.35 2.53 12.44
CA LYS A 29 3.93 2.96 11.16
C LYS A 29 3.49 4.40 10.91
N ASP A 30 4.45 5.29 10.69
CA ASP A 30 4.20 6.70 10.35
C ASP A 30 3.24 7.38 11.35
N GLY A 31 3.44 7.14 12.65
CA GLY A 31 2.61 7.68 13.73
C GLY A 31 1.23 7.03 13.90
N ARG A 32 0.90 5.99 13.12
CA ARG A 32 -0.39 5.29 13.17
C ARG A 32 -0.22 3.85 13.61
N ILE A 33 -1.15 3.36 14.42
CA ILE A 33 -1.21 1.94 14.81
C ILE A 33 -2.09 1.18 13.83
N ILE A 34 -1.48 0.29 13.07
CA ILE A 34 -2.10 -0.46 11.97
C ILE A 34 -2.02 -1.98 12.21
N SER A 35 -2.88 -2.74 11.53
CA SER A 35 -2.77 -4.20 11.49
C SER A 35 -1.60 -4.62 10.59
N LYS A 36 -0.74 -5.50 11.11
CA LYS A 36 0.36 -6.13 10.35
C LYS A 36 -0.17 -6.92 9.16
N ALA A 37 -1.23 -7.71 9.37
CA ALA A 37 -1.84 -8.53 8.33
C ALA A 37 -2.41 -7.66 7.20
N ALA A 38 -3.17 -6.62 7.54
CA ALA A 38 -3.75 -5.70 6.55
C ALA A 38 -2.65 -4.98 5.74
N SER A 39 -1.60 -4.51 6.41
CA SER A 39 -0.44 -3.88 5.74
C SER A 39 0.25 -4.83 4.76
N LYS A 40 0.48 -6.09 5.16
CA LYS A 40 1.07 -7.11 4.28
C LYS A 40 0.16 -7.43 3.10
N ALA A 41 -1.14 -7.58 3.33
CA ALA A 41 -2.13 -7.86 2.28
C ALA A 41 -2.19 -6.72 1.25
N ALA A 42 -2.22 -5.47 1.70
CA ALA A 42 -2.23 -4.30 0.82
C ALA A 42 -0.96 -4.19 -0.05
N LYS A 43 0.22 -4.46 0.53
CA LYS A 43 1.48 -4.49 -0.24
C LYS A 43 1.48 -5.60 -1.29
N LYS A 44 0.93 -6.78 -0.95
CA LYS A 44 0.83 -7.91 -1.88
C LYS A 44 -0.12 -7.59 -3.03
N SER A 45 -1.31 -7.08 -2.74
CA SER A 45 -2.30 -6.74 -3.76
C SER A 45 -1.82 -5.65 -4.71
N LEU A 46 -1.06 -4.66 -4.20
CA LEU A 46 -0.47 -3.62 -5.03
C LEU A 46 0.56 -4.19 -6.03
N LYS A 47 1.40 -5.15 -5.60
CA LYS A 47 2.36 -5.84 -6.48
C LYS A 47 1.67 -6.75 -7.51
N GLN A 48 0.53 -7.34 -7.15
CA GLN A 48 -0.25 -8.20 -8.04
C GLN A 48 -1.12 -7.40 -9.03
N ASN A 49 -1.23 -6.08 -8.86
CA ASN A 49 -2.03 -5.26 -9.75
C ASN A 49 -1.26 -5.01 -11.07
N PRO A 50 -1.69 -5.60 -12.21
CA PRO A 50 -0.96 -5.52 -13.47
C PRO A 50 -0.90 -4.08 -14.00
N LYS A 51 -1.96 -3.29 -13.76
CA LYS A 51 -2.01 -1.88 -14.16
C LYS A 51 -0.96 -1.08 -13.43
N PHE A 52 -0.89 -1.24 -12.11
CA PHE A 52 0.06 -0.51 -11.28
C PHE A 52 1.51 -0.88 -11.63
N MET A 53 1.81 -2.17 -11.83
CA MET A 53 3.15 -2.62 -12.25
C MET A 53 3.56 -2.02 -13.61
N ALA A 54 2.66 -2.01 -14.60
CA ALA A 54 2.96 -1.41 -15.90
C ALA A 54 3.34 0.09 -15.81
N PHE A 55 2.75 0.84 -14.87
CA PHE A 55 3.15 2.23 -14.65
C PHE A 55 4.50 2.36 -13.93
N ILE A 56 4.81 1.45 -13.01
CA ILE A 56 6.11 1.42 -12.31
C ILE A 56 7.24 1.07 -13.28
N ASP A 57 7.06 0.07 -14.14
CA ASP A 57 8.07 -0.36 -15.10
C ASP A 57 8.39 0.76 -16.09
N LEU A 58 7.36 1.43 -16.61
CA LEU A 58 7.53 2.59 -17.47
C LEU A 58 8.24 3.75 -16.76
N ALA A 59 7.95 3.98 -15.47
CA ALA A 59 8.63 5.02 -14.70
C ALA A 59 10.12 4.71 -14.51
N LYS A 60 10.46 3.45 -14.21
CA LYS A 60 11.84 2.97 -14.08
C LYS A 60 12.61 3.12 -15.39
N GLU A 61 12.07 2.62 -16.50
CA GLU A 61 12.71 2.75 -17.81
C GLU A 61 12.98 4.21 -18.19
N LYS A 62 12.05 5.12 -17.88
CA LYS A 62 12.26 6.54 -18.17
C LYS A 62 13.30 7.18 -17.27
N ALA A 63 13.31 6.81 -15.99
CA ALA A 63 14.30 7.30 -15.04
C ALA A 63 15.71 6.85 -15.45
N GLU A 64 15.88 5.59 -15.86
CA GLU A 64 17.14 5.05 -16.38
C GLU A 64 17.60 5.80 -17.64
N LYS A 65 16.69 6.06 -18.58
CA LYS A 65 17.02 6.78 -19.84
C LYS A 65 17.43 8.23 -19.64
N LYS A 66 16.91 8.91 -18.61
CA LYS A 66 17.14 10.34 -18.38
C LYS A 66 18.04 10.63 -17.19
N ASP A 67 18.52 9.60 -16.50
CA ASP A 67 19.24 9.67 -15.23
C ASP A 67 18.61 10.69 -14.24
N SER A 68 17.28 10.76 -14.24
CA SER A 68 16.51 11.77 -13.47
C SER A 68 15.06 11.35 -13.29
N PHE A 69 14.43 11.84 -12.23
CA PHE A 69 13.02 11.53 -11.93
C PHE A 69 12.11 11.95 -13.08
N CYS A 70 11.36 10.98 -13.63
CA CYS A 70 10.47 11.19 -14.77
C CYS A 70 9.02 11.00 -14.40
N LEU A 71 8.16 11.91 -14.88
CA LEU A 71 6.73 11.83 -14.67
C LEU A 71 6.08 10.72 -15.52
N VAL A 72 5.14 10.01 -14.90
CA VAL A 72 4.25 9.07 -15.58
C VAL A 72 3.32 9.81 -16.57
N PRO A 73 2.81 9.13 -17.61
CA PRO A 73 1.94 9.76 -18.60
C PRO A 73 0.68 10.37 -17.97
N LYS A 74 0.33 11.60 -18.37
CA LYS A 74 -0.91 12.28 -17.94
C LYS A 74 -2.13 11.42 -18.25
N LYS A 75 -3.07 11.35 -17.29
CA LYS A 75 -4.36 10.66 -17.46
C LYS A 75 -5.05 11.11 -18.74
N GLY A 76 -5.54 10.16 -19.54
CA GLY A 76 -6.25 10.42 -20.79
C GLY A 76 -5.36 10.64 -22.02
N SER A 77 -4.04 10.77 -21.86
CA SER A 77 -3.10 10.78 -22.98
C SER A 77 -3.16 9.47 -23.79
N LYS A 78 -2.72 9.52 -25.05
CA LYS A 78 -2.69 8.32 -25.93
C LYS A 78 -1.85 7.21 -25.30
N SER A 79 -0.70 7.54 -24.72
CA SER A 79 0.18 6.58 -24.01
C SER A 79 -0.48 6.01 -22.76
N TYR A 80 -1.17 6.83 -21.95
CA TYR A 80 -1.95 6.34 -20.80
C TYR A 80 -3.02 5.33 -21.21
N LYS A 81 -3.83 5.65 -22.24
CA LYS A 81 -4.90 4.77 -22.72
C LYS A 81 -4.35 3.42 -23.23
N LYS A 82 -3.19 3.43 -23.89
CA LYS A 82 -2.51 2.19 -24.34
C LYS A 82 -2.13 1.31 -23.16
N ILE A 83 -1.51 1.87 -22.12
CA ILE A 83 -1.12 1.12 -20.91
C ILE A 83 -2.36 0.49 -20.25
N ILE A 84 -3.41 1.29 -20.04
CA ILE A 84 -4.65 0.79 -19.43
C ILE A 84 -5.31 -0.32 -20.25
N LYS A 85 -5.28 -0.22 -21.59
CA LYS A 85 -5.81 -1.25 -22.49
C LYS A 85 -4.99 -2.54 -22.43
N ALA A 86 -3.66 -2.43 -22.35
CA ALA A 86 -2.74 -3.58 -22.30
C ALA A 86 -2.72 -4.29 -20.93
N SER A 87 -3.16 -3.61 -19.86
CA SER A 87 -3.19 -4.12 -18.49
C SER A 87 -4.61 -4.44 -17.99
N LYS A 88 -5.56 -4.55 -18.93
CA LYS A 88 -6.93 -5.01 -18.69
C LYS A 88 -7.01 -6.51 -18.89
#